data_AF-A0A1M4W1C3-F1
#
_entry.id   AF-A0A1M4W1C3-F1
#
_cell.length_a   1.000
_cell.length_b   1.000
_cell.length_c   1.000
_cell.angle_alpha   90.00
_cell.angle_beta   90.00
_cell.angle_gamma   90.00
#
_symmetry.space_group_name_H-M   'P 1'
#
loop_
_entity.id
_entity.type
_entity.pdbx_description
1 polymer ?
#
loop_
_entity_poly.entity_id
_entity_poly.type
_entity_poly.pdbx_seq_one_letter_code
_entity_poly.pdbx_strand_id
1 'polypeptide(L)'
;MIKIKDEIKILSPQIPNELKSLDIGNSRIEDEDFFNMAIISDCYIEEQRAEKVIFESKFSKVGFSNIDMKRIQMVGVELKGMDLRTCNMEGIGTRIEDLNGAIVSNM
;
A
#
# COMPACT_ATOMS: atom_id res chain seq x y z
N MET A 1 -18.02 11.37 -51.57
CA MET A 1 -17.24 11.77 -50.39
C MET A 1 -18.18 11.88 -49.20
N ILE A 2 -18.11 10.98 -48.23
CA ILE A 2 -18.76 11.20 -46.93
C ILE A 2 -17.70 10.95 -45.85
N LYS A 3 -17.39 12.03 -45.14
CA LYS A 3 -16.46 12.07 -44.00
C LYS A 3 -17.16 11.41 -42.82
N ILE A 4 -16.61 10.32 -42.31
CA ILE A 4 -16.93 9.87 -40.95
C ILE A 4 -15.95 10.61 -40.04
N LYS A 5 -16.45 11.62 -39.33
CA LYS A 5 -15.80 12.10 -38.11
C LYS A 5 -16.34 11.21 -37.01
N ASP A 6 -15.67 10.08 -36.77
CA ASP A 6 -15.91 9.35 -35.53
C ASP A 6 -15.43 10.25 -34.39
N GLU A 7 -16.40 10.84 -33.70
CA GLU A 7 -16.14 11.60 -32.49
C GLU A 7 -15.48 10.65 -31.49
N ILE A 8 -14.22 10.94 -31.14
CA ILE A 8 -13.52 10.24 -30.06
C ILE A 8 -14.32 10.48 -28.78
N LYS A 9 -15.13 9.50 -28.38
CA LYS A 9 -15.86 9.53 -27.11
C LYS A 9 -14.85 9.27 -26.00
N ILE A 10 -14.53 10.32 -25.25
CA ILE A 10 -13.81 10.17 -23.99
C ILE A 10 -14.78 9.49 -23.03
N LEU A 11 -14.54 8.21 -22.75
CA LEU A 11 -15.28 7.47 -21.75
C LEU A 11 -14.87 8.00 -20.37
N SER A 12 -15.86 8.21 -19.49
CA SER A 12 -15.60 8.47 -18.08
C SER A 12 -14.75 7.32 -17.50
N PRO A 13 -13.75 7.62 -16.67
CA PRO A 13 -12.94 6.59 -16.04
C PRO A 13 -13.84 5.62 -15.28
N GLN A 14 -13.66 4.32 -15.50
CA GLN A 14 -14.40 3.27 -14.79
C GLN A 14 -13.73 3.02 -13.44
N ILE A 15 -13.86 3.97 -12.51
CA ILE A 15 -13.34 3.82 -11.14
C ILE A 15 -14.33 2.93 -10.38
N PRO A 16 -13.88 1.82 -9.75
CA PRO A 16 -14.74 1.01 -8.90
C PRO A 16 -15.36 1.86 -7.78
N ASN A 17 -16.67 1.74 -7.58
CA ASN A 17 -17.37 2.45 -6.49
C ASN A 17 -16.97 1.91 -5.10
N GLU A 18 -16.44 0.69 -5.04
CA GLU A 18 -16.05 0.00 -3.82
C GLU A 18 -14.67 -0.66 -3.99
N LEU A 19 -13.81 -0.48 -3.00
CA LEU A 19 -12.54 -1.19 -2.92
C LEU A 19 -12.78 -2.60 -2.39
N LYS A 20 -12.07 -3.60 -2.94
CA LYS A 20 -12.17 -4.98 -2.46
C LYS A 20 -11.30 -5.16 -1.23
N SER A 21 -11.78 -5.94 -0.25
CA SER A 21 -10.93 -6.38 0.86
C SER A 21 -9.94 -7.44 0.37
N LEU A 22 -8.71 -7.36 0.83
CA LEU A 22 -7.62 -8.27 0.52
C LEU A 22 -6.91 -8.66 1.83
N ASP A 23 -6.93 -9.95 2.17
CA ASP A 23 -6.11 -10.50 3.24
C ASP A 23 -4.78 -10.98 2.66
N ILE A 24 -3.68 -10.47 3.20
CA ILE A 24 -2.31 -10.85 2.83
C ILE A 24 -1.50 -11.38 4.01
N GLY A 25 -2.11 -11.61 5.18
CA GLY A 25 -1.38 -11.99 6.40
C GLY A 25 -0.60 -13.30 6.27
N ASN A 26 -1.04 -14.21 5.40
CA ASN A 26 -0.38 -15.48 5.12
C ASN A 26 0.33 -15.51 3.74
N SER A 27 0.34 -14.39 3.04
CA SER A 27 0.96 -14.29 1.71
C SER A 27 2.43 -13.96 1.86
N ARG A 28 3.28 -14.66 1.09
CA ARG A 28 4.66 -14.24 0.89
C ARG A 28 4.63 -12.95 0.07
N ILE A 29 5.31 -11.91 0.56
CA ILE A 29 5.51 -10.67 -0.18
C ILE A 29 6.87 -10.76 -0.86
N GLU A 30 6.89 -10.52 -2.17
CA GLU A 30 8.09 -10.58 -3.01
C GLU A 30 8.60 -9.19 -3.37
N ASP A 31 9.82 -9.12 -3.89
CA ASP A 31 10.39 -7.87 -4.39
C ASP A 31 9.51 -7.28 -5.48
N GLU A 32 9.29 -5.97 -5.43
CA GLU A 32 8.50 -5.22 -6.43
C GLU A 32 7.00 -5.57 -6.48
N ASP A 33 6.47 -6.32 -5.49
CA ASP A 33 5.03 -6.56 -5.36
C ASP A 33 4.23 -5.25 -5.32
N PHE A 34 3.08 -5.25 -5.99
CA PHE A 34 2.20 -4.09 -6.09
C PHE A 34 0.76 -4.43 -5.66
N PHE A 35 0.35 -3.85 -4.55
CA PHE A 35 -0.99 -3.99 -3.99
C PHE A 35 -1.81 -2.72 -4.25
N ASN A 36 -2.73 -2.77 -5.20
CA ASN A 36 -3.47 -1.61 -5.67
C ASN A 36 -4.99 -1.73 -5.49
N MET A 37 -5.65 -0.61 -5.22
CA MET A 37 -7.12 -0.50 -5.16
C MET A 37 -7.79 -1.52 -4.22
N ALA A 38 -7.14 -1.83 -3.11
CA ALA A 38 -7.63 -2.76 -2.10
C ALA A 38 -7.76 -2.11 -0.71
N ILE A 39 -8.60 -2.72 0.13
CA ILE A 39 -8.59 -2.54 1.58
C ILE A 39 -7.86 -3.74 2.16
N ILE A 40 -6.67 -3.55 2.69
CA ILE A 40 -5.96 -4.58 3.44
C ILE A 40 -6.42 -4.46 4.89
N SER A 41 -6.99 -5.54 5.43
CA SER A 41 -7.65 -5.47 6.74
C SER A 41 -7.54 -6.73 7.57
N ASP A 42 -7.56 -6.55 8.89
CA ASP A 42 -7.62 -7.61 9.90
C ASP A 42 -6.52 -8.67 9.73
N CYS A 43 -5.30 -8.23 9.38
CA CYS A 43 -4.15 -9.10 9.17
C CYS A 43 -2.88 -8.61 9.89
N TYR A 44 -1.92 -9.52 10.04
CA TYR A 44 -0.61 -9.23 10.61
C TYR A 44 0.46 -9.68 9.62
N ILE A 45 1.39 -8.80 9.28
CA ILE A 45 2.48 -9.08 8.34
C ILE A 45 3.75 -9.22 9.18
N GLU A 46 4.26 -10.45 9.26
CA GLU A 46 5.40 -10.78 10.09
C GLU A 46 6.51 -11.51 9.34
N GLU A 47 7.76 -11.29 9.76
CA GLU A 47 8.94 -12.02 9.29
C GLU A 47 9.14 -12.02 7.76
N GLN A 48 8.71 -10.95 7.10
CA GLN A 48 8.86 -10.78 5.65
C GLN A 48 10.11 -9.98 5.30
N ARG A 49 10.73 -10.35 4.18
CA ARG A 49 11.81 -9.58 3.55
C ARG A 49 11.49 -9.37 2.08
N ALA A 50 11.41 -8.11 1.66
CA ALA A 50 11.20 -7.72 0.28
C ALA A 50 11.76 -6.32 0.04
N GLU A 51 11.91 -5.92 -1.22
CA GLU A 51 12.43 -4.62 -1.60
C GLU A 51 11.54 -3.94 -2.64
N LYS A 52 11.34 -2.63 -2.52
CA LYS A 52 10.51 -1.81 -3.44
C LYS A 52 9.03 -2.25 -3.56
N VAL A 53 8.47 -2.85 -2.51
CA VAL A 53 7.04 -3.16 -2.44
C VAL A 53 6.22 -1.86 -2.47
N ILE A 54 5.11 -1.86 -3.19
CA ILE A 54 4.20 -0.71 -3.29
C ILE A 54 2.83 -1.10 -2.76
N PHE A 55 2.41 -0.41 -1.71
CA PHE A 55 1.04 -0.39 -1.23
C PHE A 55 0.35 0.89 -1.69
N GLU A 56 -0.54 0.78 -2.67
CA GLU A 56 -1.50 1.82 -3.06
C GLU A 56 -2.91 1.37 -2.65
N SER A 57 -3.10 1.30 -1.33
CA SER A 57 -4.23 0.62 -0.70
C SER A 57 -4.56 1.28 0.64
N LYS A 58 -5.78 1.05 1.15
CA LYS A 58 -6.15 1.46 2.50
C LYS A 58 -5.85 0.35 3.49
N PHE A 59 -5.34 0.70 4.65
CA PHE A 59 -5.08 -0.25 5.74
C PHE A 59 -6.14 -0.08 6.84
N SER A 60 -6.66 -1.18 7.35
CA SER A 60 -7.60 -1.18 8.48
C SER A 60 -7.27 -2.33 9.43
N LYS A 61 -6.75 -1.99 10.62
CA LYS A 61 -6.29 -2.99 11.62
C LYS A 61 -5.23 -3.94 11.05
N VAL A 62 -4.23 -3.36 10.40
CA VAL A 62 -3.05 -4.10 9.91
C VAL A 62 -1.90 -3.85 10.88
N GLY A 63 -1.18 -4.91 11.23
CA GLY A 63 0.05 -4.81 12.01
C GLY A 63 1.26 -5.30 11.25
N PHE A 64 2.43 -4.78 11.61
CA PHE A 64 3.72 -5.24 11.13
C PHE A 64 4.60 -5.69 12.29
N SER A 65 5.42 -6.71 12.07
CA SER A 65 6.48 -7.07 13.02
C SER A 65 7.64 -7.75 12.32
N ASN A 66 8.87 -7.40 12.71
CA ASN A 66 10.09 -8.07 12.23
C ASN A 66 10.22 -8.11 10.70
N ILE A 67 9.73 -7.08 10.00
CA ILE A 67 9.87 -6.99 8.54
C ILE A 67 11.13 -6.23 8.14
N ASP A 68 11.73 -6.62 7.02
CA ASP A 68 12.78 -5.85 6.33
C ASP A 68 12.28 -5.50 4.92
N MET A 69 11.64 -4.33 4.80
CA MET A 69 11.01 -3.84 3.57
C MET A 69 11.62 -2.51 3.14
N LYS A 70 12.83 -2.56 2.58
CA LYS A 70 13.52 -1.36 2.11
C LYS A 70 12.83 -0.76 0.90
N ARG A 71 12.80 0.57 0.85
CA ARG A 71 12.20 1.38 -0.23
C ARG A 71 10.71 1.10 -0.48
N ILE A 72 10.01 0.60 0.54
CA ILE A 72 8.56 0.44 0.52
C ILE A 72 7.87 1.77 0.22
N GLN A 73 6.85 1.75 -0.64
CA GLN A 73 5.98 2.90 -0.89
C GLN A 73 4.62 2.63 -0.25
N MET A 74 4.15 3.55 0.58
CA MET A 74 2.89 3.46 1.33
C MET A 74 2.00 4.63 0.96
N VAL A 75 1.21 4.46 -0.09
CA VAL A 75 0.32 5.46 -0.67
C VAL A 75 -1.11 5.20 -0.20
N GLY A 76 -1.69 6.17 0.53
CA GLY A 76 -3.04 6.04 1.08
C GLY A 76 -3.11 5.19 2.36
N VAL A 77 -1.98 4.99 3.03
CA VAL A 77 -1.86 4.23 4.27
C VAL A 77 -1.56 5.16 5.43
N GLU A 78 -2.49 5.29 6.37
CA GLU A 78 -2.27 6.02 7.62
C GLU A 78 -1.46 5.15 8.60
N LEU A 79 -0.28 5.61 9.03
CA LEU A 79 0.62 4.88 9.94
C LEU A 79 0.41 5.25 11.42
N LYS A 80 -0.60 6.07 11.70
CA LYS A 80 -0.91 6.55 13.05
C LYS A 80 -1.14 5.39 14.03
N GLY A 81 -0.36 5.35 15.10
CA GLY A 81 -0.47 4.35 16.16
C GLY A 81 0.10 2.98 15.78
N MET A 82 0.62 2.82 14.57
CA MET A 82 1.25 1.58 14.12
C MET A 82 2.61 1.42 14.80
N ASP A 83 2.87 0.24 15.36
CA ASP A 83 4.15 -0.10 15.97
C ASP A 83 5.12 -0.64 14.93
N LEU A 84 6.12 0.15 14.60
CA LEU A 84 7.14 -0.15 13.60
C LEU A 84 8.52 -0.38 14.23
N ARG A 85 8.60 -0.52 15.56
CA ARG A 85 9.88 -0.59 16.30
C ARG A 85 10.77 -1.77 15.92
N THR A 86 10.18 -2.86 15.43
CA THR A 86 10.88 -4.07 14.97
C THR A 86 11.07 -4.11 13.46
N CYS A 87 10.64 -3.08 12.73
CA CYS A 87 10.61 -3.06 11.28
C CYS A 87 11.78 -2.23 10.73
N ASN A 88 12.42 -2.75 9.68
CA ASN A 88 13.34 -1.98 8.86
C ASN A 88 12.63 -1.50 7.59
N MET A 89 12.42 -0.20 7.47
CA MET A 89 11.78 0.46 6.33
C MET A 89 12.66 1.58 5.77
N GLU A 90 13.97 1.32 5.67
CA GLU A 90 14.93 2.27 5.09
C GLU A 90 14.47 2.77 3.71
N GLY A 91 14.38 4.09 3.54
CA GLY A 91 13.93 4.69 2.29
C GLY A 91 12.41 4.61 2.05
N ILE A 92 11.61 4.45 3.11
CA ILE A 92 10.14 4.51 3.04
C ILE A 92 9.68 5.77 2.29
N GLY A 93 8.80 5.56 1.31
CA GLY A 93 8.05 6.63 0.67
C GLY A 93 6.62 6.64 1.20
N THR A 94 6.26 7.71 1.89
CA THR A 94 4.89 7.96 2.38
C THR A 94 4.69 9.46 2.50
N ARG A 95 3.46 9.91 2.75
CA ARG A 95 3.18 11.32 2.98
C ARG A 95 3.55 11.69 4.42
N ILE A 96 3.93 12.95 4.65
CA ILE A 96 4.35 13.39 5.97
C ILE A 96 3.20 13.34 6.98
N GLU A 97 1.98 13.61 6.52
CA GLU A 97 0.75 13.52 7.30
C GLU A 97 0.45 12.09 7.77
N ASP A 98 0.76 11.09 6.93
CA ASP A 98 0.48 9.67 7.20
C ASP A 98 1.42 9.10 8.27
N LEU A 99 2.61 9.68 8.46
CA LEU A 99 3.58 9.30 9.49
C LEU A 99 3.17 9.72 10.90
N ASN A 100 2.20 10.63 11.05
CA ASN A 100 1.89 11.24 12.33
C ASN A 100 1.37 10.18 13.34
N GLY A 101 2.13 9.98 14.42
CA GLY A 101 1.79 9.03 15.48
C GLY A 101 2.27 7.60 15.22
N ALA A 102 3.01 7.33 14.14
CA ALA A 102 3.74 6.07 14.00
C ALA A 102 4.75 5.92 15.14
N ILE A 103 4.86 4.70 15.68
CA ILE A 103 5.77 4.39 16.78
C ILE A 103 7.02 3.75 16.19
N VAL A 104 8.13 4.48 16.21
CA VAL A 104 9.44 4.04 15.71
C VAL A 104 10.44 3.96 16.86
N SER A 105 11.47 3.15 16.70
CA SER A 105 12.62 3.13 17.62
C SER A 105 13.66 4.14 17.14
N ASN A 106 14.24 4.89 18.08
CA ASN A 106 15.46 5.65 17.82
C ASN A 106 16.60 4.63 17.97
N MET A 107 17.19 4.20 16.85
CA MET A 107 18.49 3.52 16.91
C MET A 107 19.55 4.42 17.55
#